data_AF-S7Q5B4-F1
#
_entry.id   AF-S7Q5B4-F1
#
_cell.length_a   1.000
_cell.length_b   1.000
_cell.length_c   1.000
_cell.angle_alpha   90.00
_cell.angle_beta   90.00
_cell.angle_gamma   90.00
#
_symmetry.space_group_name_H-M   'P 1'
#
loop_
_entity.id
_entity.type
_entity.pdbx_description
1 polymer ?
#
loop_
_entity_poly.entity_id
_entity_poly.type
_entity_poly.pdbx_seq_one_letter_code
_entity_poly.pdbx_strand_id
1 'polypeptide(L)'
;MMENILISPDSLAASAGASGQTDPDASPASDSENGIRNVKLQLGILQRRPRREQERTYSELSAKYLPALVARFKGCSDPLNASMTLINAVSHTPYFVRFLRTDAGRGLAALQATRMASLEADDARPEQTAEMCQFLATLLLLQGTSDIEDADKRKLVMKLQLWKRKHNSSYASETSERCLGILTNDPHMQDMLNMVKRMSTKGVEECGAQGCGRRQMATGPDLLQCSRCKTAVYCGKEHQRQAWSSHKPVCFSPAF
;
A
#
# COMPACT_ATOMS: atom_id res chain seq x y z
N MET A 1 27.17 11.28 -18.76
CA MET A 1 25.87 11.07 -19.43
C MET A 1 25.08 10.11 -18.56
N MET A 2 24.03 10.58 -17.87
CA MET A 2 23.10 9.65 -17.22
C MET A 2 22.26 9.05 -18.33
N GLU A 3 22.35 7.74 -18.55
CA GLU A 3 21.37 7.02 -19.36
C GLU A 3 19.97 7.39 -18.86
N ASN A 4 19.05 7.68 -19.78
CA ASN A 4 17.65 7.90 -19.45
C ASN A 4 17.09 6.56 -18.93
N ILE A 5 17.20 6.31 -17.63
CA ILE A 5 16.61 5.15 -16.98
C ILE A 5 15.09 5.26 -17.16
N LEU A 6 14.55 4.44 -18.05
CA LEU A 6 13.12 4.39 -18.31
C LEU A 6 12.42 3.69 -17.15
N ILE A 7 11.96 4.48 -16.17
CA ILE A 7 11.12 3.95 -15.08
C ILE A 7 9.76 3.54 -15.63
N SER A 8 9.43 2.26 -15.48
CA SER A 8 8.19 1.63 -15.89
C SER A 8 7.64 0.71 -14.78
N PRO A 9 6.36 0.29 -14.86
CA PRO A 9 5.82 -0.73 -13.95
C PRO A 9 6.66 -2.01 -13.94
N ASP A 10 7.15 -2.43 -15.10
CA ASP A 10 7.93 -3.66 -15.26
C ASP A 10 9.32 -3.53 -14.61
N SER A 11 9.98 -2.38 -14.76
CA SER A 11 11.31 -2.14 -14.13
C SER A 11 11.22 -2.11 -12.61
N LEU A 12 10.15 -1.51 -12.07
CA LEU A 12 9.88 -1.46 -10.64
C LEU A 12 9.59 -2.86 -10.09
N ALA A 13 8.72 -3.62 -10.76
CA ALA A 13 8.39 -4.98 -10.38
C ALA A 13 9.63 -5.90 -10.43
N ALA A 14 10.46 -5.79 -11.47
CA ALA A 14 11.70 -6.54 -11.60
C ALA A 14 12.68 -6.24 -10.46
N SER A 15 12.80 -4.98 -10.04
CA SER A 15 13.68 -4.58 -8.93
C SER A 15 13.23 -5.12 -7.58
N ALA A 16 11.94 -5.41 -7.43
CA ALA A 16 11.36 -6.09 -6.27
C ALA A 16 11.30 -7.63 -6.45
N GLY A 17 11.85 -8.16 -7.55
CA GLY A 17 11.85 -9.58 -7.91
C GLY A 17 10.49 -10.14 -8.34
N ALA A 18 9.50 -9.28 -8.63
CA ALA A 18 8.12 -9.65 -8.95
C ALA A 18 7.83 -9.76 -10.47
N SER A 19 8.82 -9.54 -11.34
CA SER A 19 8.71 -9.86 -12.76
C SER A 19 8.86 -11.37 -12.97
N GLY A 20 7.93 -12.03 -13.67
CA GLY A 20 7.97 -13.47 -13.96
C GLY A 20 9.15 -13.98 -14.81
N GLN A 21 10.20 -13.18 -15.00
CA GLN A 21 11.52 -13.67 -15.43
C GLN A 21 12.26 -14.14 -14.18
N THR A 22 11.96 -15.35 -13.74
CA THR A 22 12.83 -16.07 -12.80
C THR A 22 14.03 -16.55 -13.61
N ASP A 23 15.15 -15.85 -13.49
CA ASP A 23 16.43 -16.45 -13.80
C ASP A 23 16.67 -17.55 -12.75
N PRO A 24 16.73 -18.84 -13.11
CA PRO A 24 16.86 -19.94 -12.15
C PRO A 24 18.16 -19.89 -11.34
N ASP A 25 19.14 -19.08 -11.77
CA ASP A 25 20.40 -18.81 -11.06
C ASP A 25 20.42 -17.47 -10.31
N ALA A 26 19.32 -16.70 -10.32
CA ALA A 26 19.21 -15.48 -9.50
C ALA A 26 19.13 -15.87 -8.02
N SER A 27 20.30 -15.80 -7.37
CA SER A 27 20.44 -15.87 -5.91
C SER A 27 19.37 -15.01 -5.22
N PRO A 28 18.86 -15.39 -4.03
CA PRO A 28 17.87 -14.64 -3.24
C PRO A 28 18.25 -13.18 -2.90
N ALA A 29 19.37 -12.68 -3.40
CA ALA A 29 19.84 -11.30 -3.39
C ALA A 29 18.81 -10.25 -3.90
N SER A 30 17.70 -10.64 -4.53
CA SER A 30 16.57 -9.74 -4.83
C SER A 30 15.78 -9.28 -3.59
N ASP A 31 15.97 -9.94 -2.45
CA ASP A 31 15.41 -9.54 -1.14
C ASP A 31 16.46 -8.85 -0.24
N SER A 32 17.66 -8.57 -0.77
CA SER A 32 18.75 -7.91 -0.05
C SER A 32 18.58 -6.39 0.04
N GLU A 33 19.40 -5.75 0.87
CA GLU A 33 19.55 -4.29 0.95
C GLU A 33 19.71 -3.62 -0.44
N ASN A 34 20.30 -4.33 -1.41
CA ASN A 34 20.41 -3.87 -2.80
C ASN A 34 19.05 -3.76 -3.51
N GLY A 35 18.13 -4.69 -3.29
CA GLY A 35 16.78 -4.64 -3.85
C GLY A 35 15.99 -3.43 -3.35
N ILE A 36 16.04 -3.19 -2.03
CA ILE A 36 15.43 -2.02 -1.40
C ILE A 36 16.03 -0.73 -1.99
N ARG A 37 17.37 -0.66 -2.09
CA ARG A 37 18.08 0.50 -2.64
C ARG A 37 17.67 0.78 -4.09
N ASN A 38 17.58 -0.25 -4.93
CA ASN A 38 17.19 -0.13 -6.33
C ASN A 38 15.75 0.37 -6.48
N VAL A 39 14.80 -0.21 -5.72
CA VAL A 39 13.41 0.25 -5.71
C VAL A 39 13.33 1.71 -5.27
N LYS A 40 14.02 2.10 -4.18
CA LYS A 40 14.03 3.48 -3.69
C LYS A 40 14.60 4.47 -4.70
N LEU A 41 15.68 4.10 -5.40
CA LEU A 41 16.26 4.93 -6.46
C LEU A 41 15.23 5.17 -7.59
N GLN A 42 14.58 4.10 -8.07
CA GLN A 42 13.58 4.20 -9.13
C GLN A 42 12.36 5.01 -8.71
N LEU A 43 11.86 4.82 -7.48
CA LEU A 43 10.77 5.62 -6.92
C LEU A 43 11.16 7.09 -6.80
N GLY A 44 12.38 7.40 -6.36
CA GLY A 44 12.88 8.77 -6.30
C GLY A 44 12.94 9.46 -7.66
N ILE A 45 13.26 8.73 -8.73
CA ILE A 45 13.19 9.24 -10.11
C ILE A 45 11.74 9.45 -10.54
N LEU A 46 10.86 8.46 -10.29
CA LEU A 46 9.44 8.54 -10.65
C LEU A 46 8.73 9.72 -9.97
N GLN A 47 9.02 9.97 -8.68
CA GLN A 47 8.42 11.04 -7.89
C GLN A 47 8.75 12.45 -8.40
N ARG A 48 9.78 12.60 -9.25
CA ARG A 48 10.13 13.87 -9.91
C ARG A 48 9.34 14.12 -11.19
N ARG A 49 8.60 13.12 -11.71
CA ARG A 49 7.76 13.26 -12.91
C ARG A 49 6.44 13.98 -12.60
N PRO A 50 5.73 14.52 -13.59
CA PRO A 50 4.39 15.05 -13.39
C PRO A 50 3.45 14.05 -12.71
N ARG A 51 2.61 14.52 -11.78
CA ARG A 51 1.71 13.66 -10.98
C ARG A 51 0.86 12.70 -11.82
N ARG A 52 0.39 13.13 -12.99
CA ARG A 52 -0.39 12.28 -13.92
C ARG A 52 0.41 11.07 -14.42
N GLU A 53 1.71 11.22 -14.66
CA GLU A 53 2.58 10.13 -15.09
C GLU A 53 2.88 9.16 -13.94
N GLN A 54 3.04 9.70 -12.72
CA GLN A 54 3.17 8.90 -11.51
C GLN A 54 1.93 8.04 -11.28
N GLU A 55 0.74 8.65 -11.27
CA GLU A 55 -0.55 7.97 -11.06
C GLU A 55 -0.80 6.87 -12.08
N ARG A 56 -0.45 7.12 -13.35
CA ARG A 56 -0.50 6.09 -14.40
C ARG A 56 0.41 4.92 -14.07
N THR A 57 1.67 5.19 -13.73
CA THR A 57 2.68 4.16 -13.43
C THR A 57 2.28 3.34 -12.21
N TYR A 58 1.87 3.99 -11.11
CA TYR A 58 1.42 3.30 -9.90
C TYR A 58 0.15 2.47 -10.12
N SER A 59 -0.80 2.98 -10.91
CA SER A 59 -2.04 2.26 -11.23
C SER A 59 -1.76 1.02 -12.07
N GLU A 60 -0.90 1.12 -13.07
CA GLU A 60 -0.52 0.01 -13.94
C GLU A 60 0.28 -1.06 -13.17
N LEU A 61 1.27 -0.63 -12.38
CA LEU A 61 2.03 -1.48 -11.48
C LEU A 61 1.10 -2.24 -10.54
N SER A 62 0.13 -1.54 -9.93
CA SER A 62 -0.79 -2.15 -8.99
C SER A 62 -1.70 -3.17 -9.65
N ALA A 63 -2.26 -2.83 -10.82
CA ALA A 63 -3.13 -3.73 -11.56
C ALA A 63 -2.41 -5.02 -11.99
N LYS A 64 -1.16 -4.90 -12.44
CA LYS A 64 -0.40 -6.01 -13.02
C LYS A 64 0.35 -6.86 -11.99
N TYR A 65 0.89 -6.25 -10.93
CA TYR A 65 1.92 -6.89 -10.09
C TYR A 65 1.59 -7.02 -8.60
N LEU A 66 0.47 -6.49 -8.09
CA LEU A 66 0.11 -6.65 -6.67
C LEU A 66 0.11 -8.12 -6.20
N PRO A 67 -0.46 -9.09 -6.94
CA PRO A 67 -0.42 -10.49 -6.52
C PRO A 67 1.00 -11.03 -6.34
N ALA A 68 1.89 -10.75 -7.31
CA ALA A 68 3.28 -11.22 -7.27
C ALA A 68 4.10 -10.54 -6.17
N LEU A 69 3.96 -9.22 -6.00
CA LEU A 69 4.62 -8.47 -4.94
C LEU A 69 4.18 -8.96 -3.56
N VAL A 70 2.89 -9.24 -3.38
CA VAL A 70 2.34 -9.73 -2.11
C VAL A 70 2.77 -11.17 -1.85
N ALA A 71 2.82 -12.03 -2.87
CA ALA A 71 3.35 -13.39 -2.73
C ALA A 71 4.82 -13.37 -2.24
N ARG A 72 5.65 -12.50 -2.83
CA ARG A 72 7.04 -12.30 -2.38
C ARG A 72 7.14 -11.73 -0.98
N PHE A 73 6.36 -10.71 -0.69
CA PHE A 73 6.29 -10.15 0.66
C PHE A 73 5.89 -11.21 1.69
N LYS A 74 4.93 -12.10 1.38
CA LYS A 74 4.54 -13.23 2.23
C LYS A 74 5.66 -14.25 2.40
N GLY A 75 6.47 -14.48 1.36
CA GLY A 75 7.60 -15.42 1.39
C GLY A 75 8.86 -14.94 2.13
N CYS A 76 8.99 -13.63 2.40
CA CYS A 76 10.17 -13.06 3.09
C CYS A 76 9.93 -12.96 4.60
N SER A 77 10.90 -13.26 5.47
CA SER A 77 10.75 -13.08 6.92
C SER A 77 10.85 -11.63 7.37
N ASP A 78 11.57 -10.79 6.61
CA ASP A 78 11.91 -9.43 7.02
C ASP A 78 10.70 -8.49 6.87
N PRO A 79 10.41 -7.66 7.89
CA PRO A 79 9.33 -6.67 7.82
C PRO A 79 9.64 -5.51 6.85
N LEU A 80 10.90 -5.34 6.46
CA LEU A 80 11.35 -4.37 5.47
C LEU A 80 12.08 -5.08 4.34
N ASN A 81 11.46 -5.14 3.17
CA ASN A 81 12.02 -5.72 1.96
C ASN A 81 11.53 -4.94 0.73
N ALA A 82 12.14 -5.19 -0.43
CA ALA A 82 11.87 -4.45 -1.66
C ALA A 82 10.40 -4.53 -2.10
N SER A 83 9.76 -5.70 -1.90
CA SER A 83 8.33 -5.88 -2.20
C SER A 83 7.44 -5.05 -1.27
N MET A 84 7.73 -5.04 0.04
CA MET A 84 7.02 -4.19 1.00
C MET A 84 7.12 -2.70 0.60
N THR A 85 8.34 -2.21 0.33
CA THR A 85 8.57 -0.82 -0.10
C THR A 85 7.71 -0.46 -1.31
N LEU A 86 7.65 -1.34 -2.31
CA LEU A 86 6.90 -1.06 -3.54
C LEU A 86 5.38 -1.14 -3.33
N ILE A 87 4.89 -2.11 -2.53
CA ILE A 87 3.47 -2.19 -2.13
C ILE A 87 3.07 -0.92 -1.37
N ASN A 88 3.91 -0.47 -0.44
CA ASN A 88 3.66 0.74 0.34
C ASN A 88 3.56 1.97 -0.58
N ALA A 89 4.44 2.09 -1.58
CA ALA A 89 4.41 3.17 -2.56
C ALA A 89 3.11 3.24 -3.37
N VAL A 90 2.44 2.11 -3.60
CA VAL A 90 1.17 2.04 -4.35
C VAL A 90 -0.07 1.87 -3.46
N SER A 91 0.09 1.92 -2.14
CA SER A 91 -1.00 1.67 -1.19
C SER A 91 -2.15 2.70 -1.26
N HIS A 92 -1.87 3.87 -1.82
CA HIS A 92 -2.85 4.93 -2.07
C HIS A 92 -3.76 4.65 -3.29
N THR A 93 -3.47 3.63 -4.09
CA THR A 93 -4.23 3.35 -5.31
C THR A 93 -5.54 2.58 -4.99
N PRO A 94 -6.61 2.80 -5.79
CA PRO A 94 -7.84 2.00 -5.66
C PRO A 94 -7.62 0.49 -5.89
N TYR A 95 -6.60 0.12 -6.66
CA TYR A 95 -6.23 -1.28 -6.90
C TYR A 95 -5.77 -1.95 -5.62
N PHE A 96 -4.95 -1.28 -4.80
CA PHE A 96 -4.50 -1.83 -3.53
C PHE A 96 -5.68 -2.09 -2.59
N VAL A 97 -6.59 -1.12 -2.43
CA VAL A 97 -7.77 -1.29 -1.58
C VAL A 97 -8.65 -2.44 -2.06
N ARG A 98 -8.89 -2.56 -3.37
CA ARG A 98 -9.61 -3.71 -3.94
C ARG A 98 -8.88 -5.02 -3.69
N PHE A 99 -7.56 -5.05 -3.90
CA PHE A 99 -6.73 -6.24 -3.71
C PHE A 99 -6.80 -6.76 -2.27
N LEU A 100 -6.74 -5.88 -1.27
CA LEU A 100 -6.85 -6.28 0.14
C LEU A 100 -8.18 -6.96 0.51
N ARG A 101 -9.22 -6.84 -0.32
CA ARG A 101 -10.52 -7.51 -0.13
C ARG A 101 -10.54 -8.94 -0.70
N THR A 102 -9.57 -9.28 -1.55
CA THR A 102 -9.38 -10.65 -2.08
C THR A 102 -8.67 -11.53 -1.07
N ASP A 103 -8.77 -12.86 -1.21
CA ASP A 103 -8.11 -13.80 -0.32
C ASP A 103 -6.57 -13.66 -0.36
N ALA A 104 -6.01 -13.37 -1.55
CA ALA A 104 -4.58 -13.14 -1.71
C ALA A 104 -4.08 -11.93 -0.89
N GLY A 105 -4.91 -10.90 -0.73
CA GLY A 105 -4.58 -9.68 0.00
C GLY A 105 -4.89 -9.70 1.50
N ARG A 106 -5.61 -10.70 2.01
CA ARG A 106 -5.93 -10.82 3.44
C ARG A 106 -4.70 -11.20 4.29
N GLY A 107 -4.77 -10.84 5.58
CA GLY A 107 -3.79 -11.21 6.61
C GLY A 107 -2.47 -10.43 6.58
N LEU A 108 -2.34 -9.39 5.74
CA LEU A 108 -1.10 -8.63 5.64
C LEU A 108 -0.82 -7.79 6.88
N ALA A 109 -1.87 -7.23 7.52
CA ALA A 109 -1.73 -6.47 8.76
C ALA A 109 -1.16 -7.34 9.88
N ALA A 110 -1.73 -8.52 10.10
CA ALA A 110 -1.25 -9.49 11.09
C ALA A 110 0.19 -9.92 10.81
N LEU A 111 0.49 -10.28 9.56
CA LEU A 111 1.82 -10.70 9.15
C LEU A 111 2.89 -9.62 9.40
N GLN A 112 2.62 -8.37 9.00
CA GLN A 112 3.55 -7.26 9.21
C GLN A 112 3.70 -6.95 10.72
N ALA A 113 2.61 -7.01 11.48
CA ALA A 113 2.63 -6.80 12.93
C ALA A 113 3.51 -7.84 13.64
N THR A 114 3.36 -9.13 13.32
CA THR A 114 4.19 -10.22 13.85
C THR A 114 5.67 -10.00 13.54
N ARG A 115 6.02 -9.75 12.27
CA ARG A 115 7.43 -9.51 11.88
C ARG A 115 8.03 -8.31 12.59
N MET A 116 7.29 -7.20 12.68
CA MET A 116 7.73 -6.02 13.41
C MET A 116 7.86 -6.29 14.91
N ALA A 117 6.99 -7.12 15.51
CA ALA A 117 7.09 -7.52 16.92
C ALA A 117 8.35 -8.36 17.19
N SER A 118 8.80 -9.16 16.22
CA SER A 118 9.99 -10.03 16.32
C SER A 118 11.33 -9.35 16.11
N LEU A 119 11.39 -8.12 15.58
CA LEU A 119 12.67 -7.39 15.44
C LEU A 119 13.35 -7.10 16.79
N GLU A 120 14.65 -6.93 16.85
CA GLU A 120 15.24 -6.28 18.01
C GLU A 120 15.02 -4.76 17.92
N ALA A 121 14.64 -4.15 19.04
CA ALA A 121 14.13 -2.77 19.00
C ALA A 121 15.21 -1.73 18.68
N ASP A 122 16.49 -2.08 18.84
CA ASP A 122 17.61 -1.18 18.60
C ASP A 122 18.14 -1.16 17.16
N ASP A 123 17.73 -2.11 16.33
CA ASP A 123 18.35 -2.34 15.01
C ASP A 123 17.85 -1.39 13.91
N ALA A 124 16.68 -0.78 14.09
CA ALA A 124 16.02 -0.01 13.02
C ALA A 124 16.45 1.47 13.01
N ARG A 125 16.92 1.94 11.84
CA ARG A 125 17.15 3.37 11.58
C ARG A 125 15.81 4.13 11.49
N PRO A 126 15.78 5.45 11.78
CA PRO A 126 14.54 6.24 11.76
C PRO A 126 13.75 6.10 10.45
N GLU A 127 14.42 6.11 9.29
CA GLU A 127 13.77 6.01 7.98
C GLU A 127 13.13 4.63 7.76
N GLN A 128 13.79 3.58 8.23
CA GLN A 128 13.29 2.20 8.15
C GLN A 128 12.08 2.02 9.08
N THR A 129 12.20 2.53 10.31
CA THR A 129 11.10 2.56 11.28
C THR A 129 9.88 3.29 10.72
N ALA A 130 10.08 4.47 10.14
CA ALA A 130 9.01 5.26 9.56
C ALA A 130 8.32 4.54 8.39
N GLU A 131 9.09 3.91 7.51
CA GLU A 131 8.55 3.17 6.36
C GLU A 131 7.73 1.95 6.78
N MET A 132 8.26 1.13 7.71
CA MET A 132 7.54 -0.01 8.26
C MET A 132 6.25 0.41 8.98
N CYS A 133 6.32 1.46 9.80
CA CYS A 133 5.15 1.97 10.53
C CYS A 133 4.11 2.60 9.60
N GLN A 134 4.52 3.35 8.56
CA GLN A 134 3.60 3.90 7.57
C GLN A 134 2.86 2.78 6.81
N PHE A 135 3.58 1.72 6.43
CA PHE A 135 2.97 0.57 5.77
C PHE A 135 2.00 -0.17 6.70
N LEU A 136 2.44 -0.47 7.93
CA LEU A 136 1.61 -1.13 8.93
C LEU A 136 0.35 -0.31 9.25
N ALA A 137 0.48 1.00 9.50
CA ALA A 137 -0.67 1.87 9.77
C ALA A 137 -1.71 1.80 8.65
N THR A 138 -1.26 1.78 7.39
CA THR A 138 -2.14 1.66 6.23
C THR A 138 -2.87 0.30 6.21
N LEU A 139 -2.16 -0.78 6.50
CA LEU A 139 -2.75 -2.13 6.59
C LEU A 139 -3.74 -2.25 7.74
N LEU A 140 -3.39 -1.78 8.95
CA LEU A 140 -4.25 -1.81 10.12
C LEU A 140 -5.54 -1.00 9.89
N LEU A 141 -5.43 0.14 9.20
CA LEU A 141 -6.60 0.97 8.87
C LEU A 141 -7.60 0.25 7.95
N LEU A 142 -7.08 -0.52 6.99
CA LEU A 142 -7.87 -1.18 5.96
C LEU A 142 -8.34 -2.59 6.35
N GLN A 143 -7.55 -3.34 7.13
CA GLN A 143 -7.84 -4.72 7.55
C GLN A 143 -8.26 -4.85 9.01
N GLY A 144 -8.01 -3.85 9.85
CA GLY A 144 -8.26 -3.91 11.28
C GLY A 144 -7.16 -4.61 12.06
N THR A 145 -7.46 -4.96 13.31
CA THR A 145 -6.51 -5.55 14.27
C THR A 145 -6.94 -6.90 14.83
N SER A 146 -8.09 -7.44 14.40
CA SER A 146 -8.69 -8.66 14.94
C SER A 146 -7.83 -9.91 14.75
N ASP A 147 -7.07 -9.94 13.66
CA ASP A 147 -6.31 -11.12 13.25
C ASP A 147 -4.88 -11.11 13.81
N ILE A 148 -4.53 -10.12 14.64
CA ILE A 148 -3.21 -10.00 15.26
C ILE A 148 -3.23 -10.76 16.58
N GLU A 149 -2.30 -11.69 16.78
CA GLU A 149 -2.16 -12.38 18.04
C GLU A 149 -1.88 -11.42 19.20
N ASP A 150 -2.54 -11.64 20.34
CA ASP A 150 -2.43 -10.77 21.52
C ASP A 150 -0.98 -10.64 22.04
N ALA A 151 -0.19 -11.71 21.92
CA ALA A 151 1.21 -11.70 22.33
C ALA A 151 2.05 -10.76 21.46
N ASP A 152 1.88 -10.83 20.14
CA ASP A 152 2.56 -9.96 19.18
C ASP A 152 2.07 -8.52 19.28
N LYS A 153 0.75 -8.33 19.46
CA LYS A 153 0.16 -7.01 19.68
C LYS A 153 0.78 -6.30 20.88
N ARG A 154 0.94 -7.00 22.03
CA ARG A 154 1.59 -6.44 23.22
C ARG A 154 3.05 -6.07 22.97
N LYS A 155 3.83 -6.98 22.38
CA LYS A 155 5.25 -6.74 22.04
C LYS A 155 5.40 -5.55 21.11
N LEU A 156 4.55 -5.47 20.08
CA LEU A 156 4.56 -4.39 19.10
C LEU A 156 4.21 -3.05 19.73
N VAL A 157 3.20 -2.99 20.61
CA VAL A 157 2.85 -1.74 21.33
C VAL A 157 4.03 -1.24 22.16
N MET A 158 4.70 -2.11 22.92
CA MET A 158 5.89 -1.74 23.71
C MET A 158 7.01 -1.19 22.81
N LYS A 159 7.21 -1.83 21.65
CA LYS A 159 8.24 -1.42 20.68
C LYS A 159 7.93 -0.08 20.03
N LEU A 160 6.70 0.14 19.60
CA LEU A 160 6.27 1.41 19.02
C LEU A 160 6.40 2.55 20.04
N GLN A 161 6.12 2.30 21.32
CA GLN A 161 6.37 3.28 22.39
C GLN A 161 7.87 3.59 22.56
N LEU A 162 8.75 2.60 22.41
CA LEU A 162 10.19 2.82 22.43
C LEU A 162 10.64 3.63 21.21
N TRP A 163 10.23 3.25 20.00
CA TRP A 163 10.57 3.95 18.76
C TRP A 163 10.04 5.39 18.73
N LYS A 164 8.81 5.63 19.21
CA LYS A 164 8.25 6.98 19.36
C LYS A 164 9.14 7.87 20.23
N ARG A 165 9.66 7.33 21.35
CA ARG A 165 10.57 8.07 22.25
C ARG A 165 11.96 8.23 21.66
N LYS A 166 12.52 7.17 21.08
CA LYS A 166 13.88 7.14 20.48
C LYS A 166 14.01 8.10 19.31
N HIS A 167 12.98 8.20 18.48
CA HIS A 167 12.97 9.04 17.28
C HIS A 167 12.08 10.27 17.43
N ASN A 168 12.09 10.89 18.62
CA ASN A 168 11.23 12.03 18.92
C ASN A 168 11.32 13.15 17.87
N SER A 169 10.20 13.81 17.59
CA SER A 169 10.07 14.88 16.59
C SER A 169 10.48 14.49 15.16
N SER A 170 10.43 13.19 14.81
CA SER A 170 10.66 12.71 13.45
C SER A 170 9.42 12.03 12.86
N TYR A 171 9.42 11.85 11.54
CA TYR A 171 8.37 11.09 10.84
C TYR A 171 8.23 9.64 11.35
N ALA A 172 9.31 9.05 11.89
CA ALA A 172 9.26 7.74 12.53
C ALA A 172 8.40 7.75 13.81
N SER A 173 8.46 8.84 14.59
CA SER A 173 7.62 9.01 15.78
C SER A 173 6.15 9.18 15.39
N GLU A 174 5.86 10.02 14.39
CA GLU A 174 4.48 10.24 13.92
C GLU A 174 3.83 8.95 13.39
N THR A 175 4.55 8.17 12.59
CA THR A 175 4.04 6.91 12.04
C THR A 175 3.92 5.82 13.09
N SER A 176 4.82 5.79 14.08
CA SER A 176 4.71 4.92 15.26
C SER A 176 3.47 5.27 16.09
N GLU A 177 3.21 6.56 16.32
CA GLU A 177 2.02 7.06 17.02
C GLU A 177 0.73 6.67 16.31
N ARG A 178 0.68 6.75 14.98
CA ARG A 178 -0.47 6.27 14.19
C ARG A 178 -0.74 4.78 14.42
N CYS A 179 0.30 3.96 14.39
CA CYS A 179 0.16 2.53 14.66
C CYS A 179 -0.35 2.28 16.09
N LEU A 180 0.20 2.99 17.08
CA LEU A 180 -0.22 2.89 18.48
C LEU A 180 -1.70 3.21 18.62
N GLY A 181 -2.17 4.35 18.12
CA GLY A 181 -3.56 4.74 18.28
C GLY A 181 -4.55 3.78 17.62
N ILE A 182 -4.18 3.14 16.50
CA ILE A 182 -5.01 2.07 15.91
C ILE A 182 -5.00 0.80 16.78
N LEU A 183 -3.82 0.35 17.25
CA LEU A 183 -3.68 -0.87 18.03
C LEU A 183 -4.33 -0.77 19.42
N THR A 184 -4.26 0.40 20.04
CA THR A 184 -4.84 0.68 21.37
C THR A 184 -6.25 1.25 21.31
N ASN A 185 -6.81 1.42 20.12
CA ASN A 185 -8.12 2.03 19.90
C ASN A 185 -8.26 3.41 20.59
N ASP A 186 -7.26 4.27 20.40
CA ASP A 186 -7.22 5.61 21.01
C ASP A 186 -8.42 6.46 20.56
N PRO A 187 -9.31 6.87 21.47
CA PRO A 187 -10.49 7.69 21.16
C PRO A 187 -10.16 9.02 20.48
N HIS A 188 -9.03 9.64 20.84
CA HIS A 188 -8.65 10.96 20.31
C HIS A 188 -8.22 10.91 18.84
N MET A 189 -7.81 9.73 18.36
CA MET A 189 -7.41 9.54 16.97
C MET A 189 -8.53 9.00 16.08
N GLN A 190 -9.66 8.54 16.64
CA GLN A 190 -10.70 7.85 15.87
C GLN A 190 -11.24 8.68 14.71
N ASP A 191 -11.54 9.95 14.92
CA ASP A 191 -12.10 10.81 13.87
C ASP A 191 -11.12 11.00 12.71
N MET A 192 -9.84 11.24 13.04
CA MET A 192 -8.77 11.37 12.06
C MET A 192 -8.58 10.05 11.29
N LEU A 193 -8.53 8.91 11.99
CA LEU A 193 -8.39 7.59 11.36
C LEU A 193 -9.58 7.28 10.45
N ASN A 194 -10.81 7.55 10.88
CA ASN A 194 -12.01 7.37 10.07
C ASN A 194 -12.01 8.25 8.82
N MET A 195 -11.55 9.50 8.93
CA MET A 195 -11.38 10.40 7.79
C MET A 195 -10.34 9.85 6.80
N VAL A 196 -9.16 9.44 7.28
CA VAL A 196 -8.11 8.87 6.43
C VAL A 196 -8.60 7.58 5.76
N LYS A 197 -9.30 6.72 6.51
CA LYS A 197 -9.88 5.48 5.96
C LYS A 197 -10.83 5.78 4.81
N ARG A 198 -11.74 6.73 5.00
CA ARG A 198 -12.67 7.17 3.96
C ARG A 198 -11.96 7.73 2.74
N MET A 199 -10.91 8.53 2.92
CA MET A 199 -10.11 9.05 1.81
C MET A 199 -9.45 7.92 1.01
N SER A 200 -8.88 6.92 1.70
CA SER A 200 -8.24 5.77 1.07
C SER A 200 -9.24 4.88 0.33
N THR A 201 -10.43 4.65 0.89
CA THR A 201 -11.44 3.77 0.27
C THR A 201 -12.33 4.47 -0.75
N LYS A 202 -12.28 5.80 -0.83
CA LYS A 202 -13.13 6.62 -1.71
C LYS A 202 -13.21 6.08 -3.14
N GLY A 203 -12.07 5.74 -3.73
CA GLY A 203 -12.00 5.31 -5.13
C GLY A 203 -12.75 4.01 -5.45
N VAL A 204 -13.09 3.20 -4.44
CA VAL A 204 -13.80 1.91 -4.58
C VAL A 204 -15.17 1.89 -3.90
N GLU A 205 -15.53 2.95 -3.17
CA GLU A 205 -16.78 3.03 -2.38
C GLU A 205 -17.67 4.20 -2.75
N GLU A 206 -17.13 5.28 -3.33
CA GLU A 206 -17.87 6.46 -3.73
C GLU A 206 -17.88 6.61 -5.25
N CYS A 207 -18.98 7.12 -5.79
CA CYS A 207 -19.12 7.39 -7.21
C CYS A 207 -17.98 8.28 -7.73
N GLY A 208 -17.25 7.83 -8.75
CA GLY A 208 -16.09 8.54 -9.32
C GLY A 208 -16.42 9.76 -10.19
N ALA A 209 -17.68 10.20 -10.24
CA ALA A 209 -18.09 11.38 -10.99
C ALA A 209 -17.83 12.66 -10.19
N GLN A 210 -17.40 13.71 -10.87
CA GLN A 210 -17.09 14.99 -10.22
C GLN A 210 -18.33 15.53 -9.49
N GLY A 211 -18.16 15.86 -8.21
CA GLY A 211 -19.24 16.37 -7.35
C GLY A 211 -20.22 15.31 -6.83
N CYS A 212 -20.06 14.04 -7.20
CA CYS A 212 -20.88 12.96 -6.64
C CYS A 212 -20.18 12.33 -5.44
N GLY A 213 -20.90 12.19 -4.32
CA GLY A 213 -20.43 11.52 -3.09
C GLY A 213 -21.27 10.31 -2.70
N ARG A 214 -22.11 9.81 -3.61
CA ARG A 214 -23.01 8.68 -3.32
C ARG A 214 -22.19 7.39 -3.20
N ARG A 215 -22.55 6.58 -2.21
CA ARG A 215 -21.96 5.25 -1.93
C ARG A 215 -22.88 4.09 -2.36
N GLN A 216 -24.10 4.40 -2.76
CA GLN A 216 -25.13 3.47 -3.20
C GLN A 216 -25.89 4.07 -4.38
N MET A 217 -26.51 3.23 -5.21
CA MET A 217 -27.40 3.71 -6.27
C MET A 217 -28.68 4.29 -5.68
N ALA A 218 -29.38 5.13 -6.46
CA ALA A 218 -30.72 5.60 -6.09
C ALA A 218 -31.75 4.46 -6.11
N THR A 219 -31.52 3.46 -6.95
CA THR A 219 -32.37 2.28 -7.13
C THR A 219 -31.48 1.03 -7.20
N GLY A 220 -31.39 0.29 -6.11
CA GLY A 220 -30.56 -0.92 -5.98
C GLY A 220 -29.38 -0.75 -5.02
N PRO A 221 -28.78 -1.87 -4.55
CA PRO A 221 -27.82 -1.83 -3.45
C PRO A 221 -26.43 -1.31 -3.86
N ASP A 222 -25.95 -1.62 -5.06
CA ASP A 222 -24.53 -1.46 -5.41
C ASP A 222 -24.28 -0.49 -6.57
N LEU A 223 -23.21 0.31 -6.46
CA LEU A 223 -22.76 1.18 -7.56
C LEU A 223 -22.28 0.36 -8.79
N LEU A 224 -22.50 0.90 -9.99
CA LEU A 224 -21.98 0.36 -11.24
C LEU A 224 -20.44 0.37 -11.24
N GLN A 225 -19.82 -0.80 -11.24
CA GLN A 225 -18.38 -0.95 -11.34
C GLN A 225 -17.88 -0.81 -12.78
N CYS A 226 -16.72 -0.17 -12.98
CA CYS A 226 -16.04 -0.14 -14.26
C CYS A 226 -15.72 -1.56 -14.73
N SER A 227 -16.19 -1.94 -15.92
CA SER A 227 -16.07 -3.31 -16.43
C SER A 227 -14.63 -3.76 -16.67
N ARG A 228 -13.69 -2.84 -16.90
CA ARG A 228 -12.28 -3.13 -17.15
C ARG A 228 -11.47 -3.28 -15.86
N CYS A 229 -11.41 -2.22 -15.04
CA CYS A 229 -10.52 -2.20 -13.88
C CYS A 229 -11.16 -2.72 -12.59
N LYS A 230 -12.50 -2.75 -12.52
CA LYS A 230 -13.28 -3.15 -11.33
C LYS A 230 -13.01 -2.34 -10.06
N THR A 231 -12.19 -1.29 -10.12
CA THR A 231 -11.86 -0.43 -8.98
C THR A 231 -12.78 0.78 -8.91
N ALA A 232 -12.97 1.50 -10.02
CA ALA A 232 -13.85 2.66 -10.05
C ALA A 232 -15.33 2.25 -10.05
N VAL A 233 -16.14 2.99 -9.30
CA VAL A 233 -17.58 2.76 -9.14
C VAL A 233 -18.38 4.02 -9.49
N TYR A 234 -19.60 3.87 -9.97
CA TYR A 234 -20.45 4.96 -10.46
C TYR A 234 -21.92 4.75 -10.15
N CYS A 235 -22.70 5.82 -10.03
CA CYS A 235 -24.17 5.69 -9.91
C CYS A 235 -24.83 5.07 -11.15
N GLY A 236 -24.16 5.12 -12.30
CA GLY A 236 -24.66 4.62 -13.57
C GLY A 236 -23.75 5.00 -14.74
N LYS A 237 -24.18 4.65 -15.96
CA LYS A 237 -23.40 4.85 -17.19
C LYS A 237 -23.13 6.34 -17.50
N GLU A 238 -24.03 7.23 -17.08
CA GLU A 238 -23.86 8.68 -17.25
C GLU A 238 -22.66 9.21 -16.45
N HIS A 239 -22.63 8.93 -15.15
CA HIS A 239 -21.52 9.29 -14.27
C HIS A 239 -20.20 8.64 -14.70
N GLN A 240 -20.24 7.42 -15.23
CA GLN A 240 -19.06 6.77 -15.81
C GLN A 240 -18.54 7.53 -17.05
N ARG A 241 -19.42 7.96 -17.97
CA ARG A 241 -19.04 8.75 -19.15
C ARG A 241 -18.46 10.10 -18.76
N GLN A 242 -19.06 10.78 -17.79
CA GLN A 242 -18.58 12.06 -17.27
C GLN A 242 -17.15 11.96 -16.72
N ALA A 243 -16.86 10.88 -15.97
CA ALA A 243 -15.55 10.65 -15.38
C ALA A 243 -14.52 10.02 -16.33
N TRP A 244 -14.91 9.67 -17.57
CA TRP A 244 -14.08 8.83 -18.43
C TRP A 244 -12.75 9.48 -18.82
N SER A 245 -12.74 10.79 -19.09
CA SER A 245 -11.53 11.52 -19.50
C SER A 245 -10.43 11.48 -18.43
N SER A 246 -10.80 11.55 -17.14
CA SER A 246 -9.87 11.46 -16.01
C SER A 246 -9.58 10.01 -15.60
N HIS A 247 -10.54 9.09 -15.79
CA HIS A 247 -10.37 7.69 -15.41
C HIS A 247 -9.54 6.87 -16.43
N LYS A 248 -9.72 7.12 -17.73
CA LYS A 248 -9.12 6.33 -18.81
C LYS A 248 -7.59 6.13 -18.66
N PRO A 249 -6.78 7.15 -18.29
CA PRO A 249 -5.33 6.99 -18.15
C PRO A 249 -4.88 6.04 -17.04
N VAL A 250 -5.74 5.77 -16.06
CA VAL A 250 -5.46 4.92 -14.88
C VAL A 250 -6.31 3.64 -14.87
N CYS A 251 -7.03 3.37 -15.95
CA CYS A 251 -7.93 2.23 -16.09
C CYS A 251 -7.19 1.04 -16.73
N PHE A 252 -6.76 0.11 -15.89
CA PHE A 252 -6.02 -1.11 -16.24
C PHE A 252 -6.79 -2.34 -15.78
N SER A 253 -6.71 -3.44 -16.52
CA SER A 253 -7.31 -4.70 -16.10
C SER A 253 -6.44 -5.33 -15.01
N PRO A 254 -6.98 -5.61 -13.81
CA PRO A 254 -6.21 -6.22 -12.74
C PRO A 254 -5.95 -7.70 -13.02
N ALA A 255 -4.81 -8.21 -12.56
CA ALA A 255 -4.45 -9.63 -12.59
C ALA A 255 -5.08 -10.43 -11.43
N PHE A 256 -6.14 -9.91 -10.79
CA PHE A 256 -6.80 -10.44 -9.60
C PHE A 256 -8.27 -10.02 -9.48
#